data_AF-A0A7C0TX39-F1
#
_entry.id   AF-A0A7C0TX39-F1
#
_cell.length_a   1.000
_cell.length_b   1.000
_cell.length_c   1.000
_cell.angle_alpha   90.00
_cell.angle_beta   90.00
_cell.angle_gamma   90.00
#
_symmetry.space_group_name_H-M   'P 1'
#
loop_
_entity.id
_entity.type
_entity.pdbx_description
1 polymer ?
#
loop_
_entity_poly.entity_id
_entity_poly.type
_entity_poly.pdbx_seq_one_letter_code
_entity_poly.pdbx_strand_id
1 'polypeptide(L)'
;MLVLGIDEAGRGPVIGDMFIVGLIVDEGSLSHLRSLGVKDSKSLTPKAREDLLTDIVVYARFIVVTRVTPDEIDRISLNTLFRDRV
;
A
#
# COMPACT_ATOMS: atom_id res chain seq x y z
N MET A 1 19.26 8.16 -1.75
CA MET A 1 18.97 6.79 -2.22
C MET A 1 17.48 6.68 -2.52
N LEU A 2 17.04 5.74 -3.35
CA LEU A 2 15.61 5.41 -3.48
C LEU A 2 15.22 4.36 -2.44
N VAL A 3 14.04 4.48 -1.86
CA VAL A 3 13.51 3.56 -0.86
C VAL A 3 12.15 3.05 -1.33
N LEU A 4 11.98 1.73 -1.31
CA LEU A 4 10.74 1.04 -1.66
C LEU A 4 10.04 0.58 -0.38
N GLY A 5 8.77 0.95 -0.23
CA GLY A 5 7.84 0.36 0.72
C GLY A 5 6.82 -0.51 0.00
N ILE A 6 6.52 -1.69 0.55
CA ILE A 6 5.54 -2.64 0.03
C ILE A 6 4.59 -3.00 1.17
N ASP A 7 3.28 -3.04 0.90
CA ASP A 7 2.26 -3.46 1.86
C ASP A 7 1.03 -4.03 1.11
N GLU A 8 0.18 -4.76 1.84
CA GLU A 8 -1.09 -5.29 1.33
C GLU A 8 -2.31 -4.90 2.16
N ALA A 9 -3.47 -4.86 1.50
CA ALA A 9 -4.77 -4.70 2.13
C ALA A 9 -5.76 -5.75 1.60
N GLY A 10 -6.67 -6.21 2.45
CA GLY A 10 -7.70 -7.19 2.04
C GLY A 10 -7.27 -8.66 2.13
N ARG A 11 -6.24 -8.97 2.92
CA ARG A 11 -5.73 -10.35 3.04
C ARG A 11 -6.62 -11.31 3.85
N GLY A 12 -7.32 -10.81 4.86
CA GLY A 12 -8.13 -11.60 5.80
C GLY A 12 -9.65 -11.64 5.58
N PRO A 13 -10.30 -10.63 4.96
CA PRO A 13 -11.72 -10.68 4.68
C PRO A 13 -12.13 -11.87 3.81
N VAL A 14 -13.34 -12.38 4.04
CA VAL A 14 -13.95 -13.43 3.20
C VAL A 14 -14.49 -12.89 1.88
N ILE A 15 -14.84 -11.59 1.84
CA ILE A 15 -15.42 -10.92 0.69
C ILE A 15 -14.51 -9.76 0.29
N GLY A 16 -14.27 -9.63 -1.02
CA GLY A 16 -13.56 -8.52 -1.63
C GLY A 16 -12.20 -8.90 -2.19
N ASP A 17 -11.63 -7.98 -2.95
CA ASP A 17 -10.31 -8.14 -3.55
C ASP A 17 -9.20 -7.87 -2.52
N MET A 18 -8.03 -8.46 -2.74
CA MET A 18 -6.79 -8.09 -2.07
C MET A 18 -6.02 -7.12 -2.97
N PHE A 19 -5.37 -6.12 -2.38
CA PHE A 19 -4.53 -5.16 -3.08
C PHE A 19 -3.12 -5.19 -2.50
N ILE A 20 -2.13 -5.17 -3.39
CA ILE A 20 -0.71 -5.08 -3.06
C ILE A 20 -0.21 -3.75 -3.61
N VAL A 21 0.48 -2.97 -2.79
CA VAL A 21 0.94 -1.63 -3.14
C VAL A 21 2.45 -1.53 -2.97
N GLY A 22 3.13 -1.01 -3.98
CA GLY A 22 4.53 -0.60 -3.93
C GLY A 22 4.65 0.91 -4.07
N LEU A 23 5.42 1.55 -3.19
CA LEU A 23 5.69 2.99 -3.19
C LEU A 23 7.20 3.22 -3.16
N ILE A 24 7.73 3.90 -4.18
CA ILE A 24 9.13 4.33 -4.24
C ILE A 24 9.21 5.82 -3.93
N VAL A 25 10.08 6.19 -3.00
CA VAL A 25 10.33 7.59 -2.60
C VAL A 25 11.83 7.87 -2.53
N ASP A 26 12.21 9.14 -2.58
CA ASP A 26 13.57 9.53 -2.18
C ASP A 26 13.72 9.39 -0.66
N GLU A 27 14.87 8.87 -0.23
CA GLU A 27 15.23 8.74 1.18
C GLU A 27 15.14 10.09 1.93
N GLY A 28 15.47 11.20 1.25
CA GLY A 28 15.35 12.55 1.80
C GLY A 28 13.92 12.98 2.13
N SER A 29 12.92 12.36 1.51
CA SER A 29 11.49 12.63 1.75
C SER A 29 10.92 11.85 2.93
N LEU A 30 11.65 10.86 3.47
CA LEU A 30 11.16 10.01 4.56
C LEU A 30 10.85 10.77 5.85
N SER A 31 11.63 11.79 6.18
CA SER A 31 11.39 12.63 7.35
C SER A 31 10.08 13.40 7.21
N HIS A 32 9.80 13.94 6.03
CA HIS A 32 8.56 14.64 5.73
C HIS A 32 7.35 13.69 5.78
N LEU A 33 7.45 12.53 5.13
CA LEU A 33 6.39 11.51 5.18
C LEU A 33 6.07 11.07 6.62
N ARG A 34 7.08 10.95 7.49
CA ARG A 34 6.86 10.67 8.92
C ARG A 34 6.13 11.80 9.62
N SER A 35 6.43 13.06 9.30
CA SER A 35 5.79 14.23 9.90
C SER A 35 4.30 14.36 9.53
N LEU A 36 3.88 13.78 8.40
CA LEU A 36 2.48 13.69 7.99
C LEU A 36 1.67 12.67 8.82
N GLY A 37 2.29 11.88 9.70
CA GLY A 37 1.56 10.93 10.55
C GLY A 37 1.13 9.64 9.84
N VAL A 38 1.76 9.30 8.71
CA VAL A 38 1.40 8.11 7.89
C VAL A 38 1.43 6.77 8.66
N LYS A 39 2.19 6.69 9.75
CA LYS A 39 2.30 5.49 10.61
C LYS A 39 1.06 5.20 11.44
N ASP A 40 0.31 6.23 11.82
CA ASP A 40 -0.86 6.09 12.70
C ASP A 40 -2.17 6.10 11.90
N SER A 41 -2.07 5.88 10.59
CA SER A 41 -3.19 5.93 9.64
C SER A 41 -4.34 4.97 9.98
N LYS A 42 -4.10 3.94 10.79
CA LYS A 42 -5.13 3.01 11.28
C LYS A 42 -6.10 3.62 12.30
N SER A 43 -5.73 4.73 12.92
CA SER A 43 -6.59 5.50 13.82
C SER A 43 -7.41 6.59 13.09
N LEU A 44 -7.16 6.79 11.79
CA LEU A 44 -7.78 7.84 10.99
C LEU A 44 -9.11 7.40 10.39
N THR A 45 -9.99 8.38 10.18
CA THR A 45 -11.22 8.17 9.42
C THR A 45 -10.90 7.85 7.95
N PRO A 46 -11.83 7.20 7.21
CA PRO A 46 -11.64 6.98 5.77
C PRO A 46 -11.30 8.27 5.02
N LYS A 47 -11.99 9.37 5.35
CA LYS A 47 -11.75 10.67 4.71
C LYS A 47 -10.35 11.21 4.99
N ALA A 48 -9.88 11.14 6.24
CA ALA A 48 -8.54 11.57 6.60
C ALA A 48 -7.43 10.71 5.92
N ARG A 49 -7.70 9.42 5.65
CA ARG A 49 -6.78 8.58 4.87
C ARG A 49 -6.71 8.98 3.39
N GLU A 50 -7.83 9.36 2.79
CA GLU A 50 -7.84 9.91 1.42
C GLU A 50 -7.06 11.21 1.32
N ASP A 51 -7.21 12.10 2.30
CA ASP A 51 -6.50 13.37 2.30
C ASP A 51 -4.98 13.13 2.40
N LEU A 52 -4.54 12.21 3.28
CA LEU A 52 -3.13 11.79 3.36
C LEU A 52 -2.59 11.15 2.08
N LEU A 53 -3.41 10.41 1.33
CA LEU A 53 -2.97 9.82 0.07
C LEU A 53 -2.50 10.92 -0.89
N THR A 54 -3.23 12.04 -0.94
CA THR A 54 -2.87 13.18 -1.79
C THR A 54 -1.48 13.70 -1.43
N ASP A 55 -1.19 13.85 -0.13
CA ASP A 55 0.12 14.31 0.35
C ASP A 55 1.23 13.29 0.07
N ILE A 56 0.96 11.99 0.22
CA ILE A 56 1.94 10.92 -0.06
C ILE A 56 2.32 10.90 -1.54
N VAL A 57 1.33 11.03 -2.43
CA VAL A 57 1.53 10.98 -3.89
C VAL A 57 2.48 12.08 -4.37
N VAL A 58 2.48 13.25 -3.73
CA VAL A 58 3.41 14.35 -4.06
C VAL A 58 4.87 13.95 -3.91
N TYR A 59 5.19 13.10 -2.93
CA TYR A 59 6.56 12.65 -2.65
C TYR A 59 6.90 11.30 -3.33
N ALA A 60 5.92 10.68 -3.99
CA ALA A 60 6.10 9.42 -4.67
C ALA A 60 6.87 9.60 -5.98
N ARG A 61 7.93 8.81 -6.16
CA ARG A 61 8.59 8.64 -7.46
C ARG A 61 7.85 7.65 -8.35
N PHE A 62 7.40 6.55 -7.75
CA PHE A 62 6.58 5.54 -8.41
C PHE A 62 5.57 4.96 -7.43
N ILE A 63 4.39 4.63 -7.95
CA ILE A 63 3.34 3.92 -7.24
C ILE A 63 2.88 2.79 -8.14
N VAL A 64 2.83 1.58 -7.59
CA VAL A 64 2.26 0.40 -8.24
C VAL A 64 1.16 -0.13 -7.36
N VAL A 65 0.01 -0.43 -7.95
CA VAL A 65 -1.11 -1.07 -7.26
C VAL A 65 -1.51 -2.30 -8.06
N THR A 66 -1.37 -3.46 -7.44
CA THR A 66 -1.76 -4.74 -8.04
C THR A 66 -3.01 -5.24 -7.34
N ARG A 67 -4.05 -5.51 -8.11
CA ARG A 67 -5.29 -6.12 -7.64
C ARG A 67 -5.20 -7.63 -7.78
N VAL A 68 -5.64 -8.35 -6.75
CA VAL A 68 -5.76 -9.79 -6.70
C VAL A 68 -7.21 -10.13 -6.37
N THR A 69 -7.87 -10.82 -7.30
CA THR A 69 -9.30 -11.15 -7.19
C THR A 69 -9.54 -12.39 -6.33
N PRO A 70 -10.76 -12.58 -5.78
CA PRO A 70 -11.14 -13.80 -5.08
C PRO A 70 -10.88 -15.08 -5.88
N ASP A 71 -11.17 -15.09 -7.18
CA ASP A 71 -10.90 -16.26 -8.06
C ASP A 71 -9.40 -16.59 -8.15
N GLU A 72 -8.52 -15.58 -8.16
CA GLU A 72 -7.07 -15.81 -8.09
C GLU A 72 -6.65 -16.38 -6.73
N ILE A 73 -7.22 -15.85 -5.64
CA ILE A 73 -6.97 -16.30 -4.25
C ILE A 73 -7.43 -17.75 -4.04
N ASP A 74 -8.58 -18.11 -4.61
CA ASP A 74 -9.10 -19.47 -4.50
C ASP A 74 -8.25 -20.48 -5.28
N ARG A 75 -7.60 -20.04 -6.36
CA ARG A 75 -6.74 -20.89 -7.20
C ARG A 75 -5.30 -21.01 -6.70
N ILE A 76 -4.78 -19.97 -6.05
CA ILE A 76 -3.37 -19.85 -5.69
C ILE A 76 -3.24 -19.38 -4.24
N SER A 77 -2.27 -19.92 -3.48
CA SER A 77 -2.07 -19.51 -2.09
C SER A 77 -1.79 -18.00 -1.96
N LEU A 78 -2.37 -17.36 -0.94
CA LEU A 78 -2.16 -15.94 -0.62
C LEU A 78 -0.68 -15.55 -0.52
N ASN A 79 0.15 -16.41 0.07
CA ASN A 79 1.59 -16.16 0.21
C ASN A 79 2.32 -16.17 -1.14
N THR A 80 1.90 -17.05 -2.03
CA THR A 80 2.45 -17.15 -3.39
C THR A 80 2.03 -15.93 -4.20
N LEU A 81 0.75 -15.58 -4.18
CA LEU A 81 0.23 -14.39 -4.85
C LEU A 81 0.92 -13.11 -4.37
N PHE A 82 1.11 -12.94 -3.06
CA PHE A 82 1.83 -11.77 -2.54
C PHE A 82 3.28 -11.73 -3.07
N ARG A 83 4.01 -12.83 -3.01
CA ARG A 83 5.40 -12.88 -3.48
C ARG A 83 5.55 -12.59 -4.97
N ASP A 84 4.66 -13.15 -5.80
CA ASP A 84 4.80 -13.12 -7.26
C ASP A 84 4.29 -11.82 -7.89
N ARG A 85 3.62 -10.97 -7.11
CA ARG A 85 2.99 -9.71 -7.54
C ARG A 85 3.66 -8.46 -6.97
N VAL A 86 4.72 -8.64 -6.18
CA VAL A 86 5.57 -7.59 -5.59
C VAL A 86 6.76 -7.29 -6.49
#